data_AF-A0A3L7XHI2-F1
#
_entry.id   AF-A0A3L7XHI2-F1
#
_cell.length_a   1.000
_cell.length_b   1.000
_cell.length_c   1.000
_cell.angle_alpha   90.00
_cell.angle_beta   90.00
_cell.angle_gamma   90.00
#
_symmetry.space_group_name_H-M   'P 1'
#
loop_
_entity.id
_entity.type
_entity.pdbx_description
1 polymer ?
#
loop_
_entity_poly.entity_id
_entity_poly.type
_entity_poly.pdbx_seq_one_letter_code
_entity_poly.pdbx_strand_id
1 'polypeptide(L)'
;MVDQPKTNSAALSPDEVMRYSRHIIMSQVGPQGQRKLRAAKALVIGAGGLGGPVALYLALAGVGTIGICEFDTVDLSNLQRQVLHQTADIGRPKLVSATEKIKAHNPHVEVIGHPMPITSDNAMEMVLGYDIIVNGADNFATRYLVNDAAYLAGKTLVDGAILLFDGQATVYKPGSGCYRCLYPDPPPPGLVPSCAEAGVLGAITGLVGSIQATEVFKQILGIGNPLVNRLLLIDALTMEFRMMKVRRDPTCPLCGDNPTVKELIDYDAFCGSPPLMMPDGTLAAAAH
;
A
#
# COMPACT_ATOMS: atom_id res chain seq x y z
N MET A 1 7.35 -31.98 11.72
CA MET A 1 8.43 -31.24 11.05
C MET A 1 7.81 -30.62 9.80
N VAL A 2 7.56 -29.31 9.83
CA VAL A 2 6.97 -28.60 8.69
C VAL A 2 8.14 -28.15 7.81
N ASP A 3 8.16 -28.67 6.60
CA ASP A 3 9.15 -28.39 5.57
C ASP A 3 9.09 -26.88 5.21
N GLN A 4 10.11 -26.12 5.62
CA GLN A 4 10.22 -24.72 5.20
C GLN A 4 10.80 -24.68 3.79
N PRO A 5 10.16 -23.99 2.82
CA PRO A 5 10.71 -23.87 1.49
C PRO A 5 12.08 -23.20 1.57
N LYS A 6 13.10 -23.88 1.04
CA LYS A 6 14.46 -23.34 0.92
C LYS A 6 14.44 -22.17 -0.06
N THR A 7 14.14 -20.97 0.42
CA THR A 7 14.36 -19.74 -0.35
C THR A 7 15.87 -19.57 -0.45
N ASN A 8 16.44 -19.98 -1.59
CA ASN A 8 17.86 -19.81 -1.91
C ASN A 8 18.12 -18.33 -2.26
N SER A 9 17.89 -17.45 -1.29
CA SER A 9 18.13 -16.02 -1.41
C SER A 9 19.65 -15.79 -1.33
N ALA A 10 20.21 -15.11 -2.34
CA ALA A 10 21.64 -14.83 -2.42
C ALA A 10 22.22 -14.21 -1.13
N ALA A 11 23.51 -14.44 -0.88
CA ALA A 11 24.22 -13.86 0.26
C ALA A 11 24.20 -12.32 0.19
N LEU A 12 24.15 -11.68 1.38
CA LEU A 12 24.27 -10.24 1.50
C LEU A 12 25.73 -9.83 1.27
N SER A 13 25.94 -8.73 0.56
CA SER A 13 27.26 -8.10 0.45
C SER A 13 27.72 -7.51 1.80
N PRO A 14 29.03 -7.24 1.99
CA PRO A 14 29.52 -6.59 3.21
C PRO A 14 28.82 -5.26 3.53
N ASP A 15 28.54 -4.46 2.50
CA ASP A 15 27.83 -3.18 2.64
C ASP A 15 26.39 -3.38 3.10
N GLU A 16 25.67 -4.36 2.54
CA GLU A 16 24.33 -4.73 2.99
C GLU A 16 24.36 -5.26 4.44
N VAL A 17 25.36 -6.06 4.81
CA VAL A 17 25.51 -6.54 6.20
C VAL A 17 25.72 -5.38 7.17
N MET A 18 26.55 -4.39 6.82
CA MET A 18 26.77 -3.21 7.65
C MET A 18 25.50 -2.38 7.77
N ARG A 19 24.84 -2.08 6.64
CA ARG A 19 23.61 -1.29 6.55
C ARG A 19 22.48 -1.90 7.37
N TYR A 20 22.25 -3.21 7.23
CA TYR A 20 21.15 -3.91 7.90
C TYR A 20 21.56 -4.56 9.23
N SER A 21 22.73 -4.20 9.78
CA SER A 21 23.27 -4.81 11.00
C SER A 21 22.28 -4.80 12.17
N ARG A 22 21.47 -3.74 12.32
CA ARG A 22 20.45 -3.63 13.37
C ARG A 22 19.29 -4.60 13.21
N HIS A 23 18.94 -4.97 11.99
CA HIS A 23 17.96 -6.03 11.73
C HIS A 23 18.58 -7.42 11.89
N ILE A 24 19.81 -7.60 11.39
CA ILE A 24 20.50 -8.91 11.40
C ILE A 24 20.73 -9.42 12.83
N ILE A 25 20.93 -8.54 13.81
CA ILE A 25 21.09 -8.94 15.22
C ILE A 25 19.76 -9.28 15.93
N MET A 26 18.61 -8.89 15.36
CA MET A 26 17.30 -9.19 15.95
C MET A 26 16.94 -10.66 15.72
N SER A 27 16.66 -11.40 16.80
CA SER A 27 16.38 -12.85 16.72
C SER A 27 15.22 -13.22 15.78
N GLN A 28 14.21 -12.34 15.67
CA GLN A 28 13.03 -12.54 14.83
C GLN A 28 13.30 -12.27 13.35
N VAL A 29 14.37 -11.55 13.03
CA VAL A 29 14.76 -11.22 11.64
C VAL A 29 15.97 -12.05 11.26
N GLY A 30 17.12 -11.80 11.89
CA GLY A 30 18.36 -12.51 11.61
C GLY A 30 18.87 -12.31 10.17
N PRO A 31 19.99 -12.96 9.82
CA PRO A 31 20.48 -12.96 8.44
C PRO A 31 19.46 -13.55 7.44
N GLN A 32 18.68 -14.55 7.86
CA GLN A 32 17.68 -15.18 6.99
C GLN A 32 16.50 -14.26 6.70
N GLY A 33 15.95 -13.59 7.71
CA GLY A 33 14.85 -12.63 7.51
C GLY A 33 15.29 -11.43 6.68
N GLN A 34 16.51 -10.93 6.87
CA GLN A 34 17.02 -9.85 6.02
C GLN A 34 17.13 -10.28 4.54
N ARG A 35 17.53 -11.52 4.28
CA ARG A 35 17.52 -12.05 2.91
C ARG A 35 16.12 -12.26 2.34
N LYS A 36 15.11 -12.56 3.18
CA LYS A 36 13.70 -12.58 2.76
C LYS A 36 13.23 -11.18 2.34
N LEU A 37 13.55 -10.14 3.13
CA LEU A 37 13.27 -8.75 2.76
C LEU A 37 13.92 -8.40 1.41
N ARG A 38 15.22 -8.71 1.25
CA ARG A 38 15.95 -8.49 0.01
C ARG A 38 15.36 -9.23 -1.20
N ALA A 39 14.73 -10.38 -1.00
CA ALA A 39 14.11 -11.15 -2.08
C ALA A 39 12.68 -10.69 -2.41
N ALA A 40 12.03 -9.94 -1.51
CA ALA A 40 10.63 -9.57 -1.63
C ALA A 40 10.41 -8.41 -2.60
N LYS A 41 9.23 -8.43 -3.23
CA LYS A 41 8.72 -7.37 -4.10
C LYS A 41 7.43 -6.80 -3.52
N ALA A 42 7.40 -5.49 -3.25
CA ALA A 42 6.21 -4.81 -2.74
C ALA A 42 5.71 -3.77 -3.75
N LEU A 43 4.41 -3.76 -4.03
CA LEU A 43 3.75 -2.71 -4.82
C LEU A 43 3.12 -1.68 -3.88
N VAL A 44 3.45 -0.41 -4.05
CA VAL A 44 2.84 0.71 -3.33
C VAL A 44 1.98 1.51 -4.31
N ILE A 45 0.67 1.57 -4.03
CA ILE A 45 -0.28 2.34 -4.82
C ILE A 45 -0.37 3.75 -4.24
N GLY A 46 0.11 4.74 -5.00
CA GLY A 46 0.28 6.13 -4.59
C GLY A 46 1.56 6.36 -3.80
N ALA A 47 2.29 7.44 -4.09
CA ALA A 47 3.49 7.87 -3.39
C ALA A 47 3.24 9.09 -2.47
N GLY A 48 1.97 9.33 -2.12
CA GLY A 48 1.53 10.48 -1.34
C GLY A 48 1.70 10.32 0.18
N GLY A 49 0.69 10.77 0.95
CA GLY A 49 0.79 10.91 2.40
C GLY A 49 1.06 9.60 3.14
N LEU A 50 0.42 8.51 2.70
CA LEU A 50 0.60 7.16 3.27
C LEU A 50 1.68 6.36 2.54
N GLY A 51 1.60 6.30 1.22
CA GLY A 51 2.53 5.52 0.40
C GLY A 51 3.97 6.04 0.46
N GLY A 52 4.18 7.34 0.66
CA GLY A 52 5.51 7.94 0.83
C GLY A 52 6.29 7.36 2.02
N PRO A 53 5.77 7.49 3.27
CA PRO A 53 6.35 6.83 4.44
C PRO A 53 6.54 5.32 4.26
N VAL A 54 5.56 4.61 3.67
CA VAL A 54 5.67 3.18 3.41
C VAL A 54 6.89 2.90 2.53
N ALA A 55 6.95 3.48 1.33
CA ALA A 55 8.02 3.22 0.37
C ALA A 55 9.40 3.54 0.96
N LEU A 56 9.49 4.63 1.73
CA LEU A 56 10.72 5.00 2.45
C LEU A 56 11.14 3.92 3.45
N TYR A 57 10.24 3.47 4.32
CA TYR A 57 10.60 2.44 5.32
C TYR A 57 10.89 1.08 4.68
N LEU A 58 10.16 0.69 3.63
CA LEU A 58 10.48 -0.53 2.86
C LEU A 58 11.89 -0.45 2.28
N ALA A 59 12.28 0.70 1.73
CA ALA A 59 13.61 0.90 1.17
C ALA A 59 14.69 0.85 2.26
N LEU A 60 14.48 1.53 3.38
CA LEU A 60 15.42 1.52 4.52
C LEU A 60 15.61 0.12 5.10
N ALA A 61 14.53 -0.68 5.15
CA ALA A 61 14.58 -2.06 5.62
C ALA A 61 15.20 -3.04 4.60
N GLY A 62 15.39 -2.62 3.36
CA GLY A 62 15.98 -3.44 2.31
C GLY A 62 15.03 -4.42 1.65
N VAL A 63 13.77 -4.01 1.45
CA VAL A 63 12.88 -4.72 0.51
C VAL A 63 13.50 -4.64 -0.89
N GLY A 64 13.70 -5.78 -1.55
CA GLY A 64 14.50 -5.89 -2.77
C GLY A 64 13.99 -5.03 -3.92
N THR A 65 12.68 -5.14 -4.21
CA THR A 65 12.03 -4.39 -5.27
C THR A 65 10.81 -3.65 -4.72
N ILE A 66 10.73 -2.34 -4.98
CA ILE A 66 9.58 -1.50 -4.66
C ILE A 66 8.96 -1.01 -5.96
N GLY A 67 7.77 -1.51 -6.25
CA GLY A 67 6.89 -0.97 -7.29
C GLY A 67 6.16 0.26 -6.78
N ILE A 68 6.08 1.32 -7.58
CA ILE A 68 5.34 2.54 -7.23
C ILE A 68 4.40 2.89 -8.37
N CYS A 69 3.10 2.81 -8.12
CA CYS A 69 2.06 3.28 -9.03
C CYS A 69 1.68 4.71 -8.66
N GLU A 70 2.11 5.68 -9.46
CA GLU A 70 1.94 7.09 -9.18
C GLU A 70 2.02 7.90 -10.49
N PHE A 71 1.05 8.79 -10.68
CA PHE A 71 0.93 9.63 -11.88
C PHE A 71 0.90 11.14 -11.55
N ASP A 72 0.76 11.51 -10.28
CA ASP A 72 0.69 12.90 -9.85
C ASP A 72 2.02 13.65 -9.94
N THR A 73 1.91 14.98 -9.85
CA THR A 73 3.02 15.93 -9.69
C THR A 73 3.11 16.41 -8.25
N VAL A 74 4.33 16.70 -7.77
CA VAL A 74 4.56 17.27 -6.43
C VAL A 74 4.00 18.69 -6.38
N ASP A 75 3.13 18.95 -5.41
CA ASP A 75 2.52 20.26 -5.16
C ASP A 75 2.88 20.83 -3.78
N LEU A 76 2.91 22.16 -3.63
CA LEU A 76 3.23 22.80 -2.35
C LEU A 76 2.28 22.36 -1.22
N SER A 77 0.97 22.23 -1.51
CA SER A 77 -0.06 21.82 -0.53
C SER A 77 0.14 20.38 -0.01
N ASN A 78 0.93 19.58 -0.74
CA ASN A 78 1.19 18.18 -0.42
C ASN A 78 2.33 18.04 0.61
N LEU A 79 3.27 18.99 0.64
CA LEU A 79 4.52 18.88 1.41
C LEU A 79 4.33 18.88 2.93
N GLN A 80 3.20 19.33 3.44
CA GLN A 80 2.89 19.26 4.88
C GLN A 80 2.75 17.81 5.40
N ARG A 81 2.49 16.83 4.50
CA ARG A 81 2.28 15.42 4.86
C ARG A 81 3.03 14.40 4.00
N GLN A 82 3.54 14.78 2.82
CA GLN A 82 4.21 13.87 1.90
C GLN A 82 5.72 13.90 2.10
N VAL A 83 6.18 13.27 3.18
CA VAL A 83 7.58 13.28 3.65
C VAL A 83 8.61 12.71 2.66
N LEU A 84 8.16 12.02 1.61
CA LEU A 84 9.03 11.48 0.56
C LEU A 84 9.51 12.57 -0.41
N HIS A 85 8.78 13.69 -0.50
CA HIS A 85 9.05 14.80 -1.42
C HIS A 85 9.59 16.03 -0.68
N GLN A 86 10.28 16.91 -1.41
CA GLN A 86 10.87 18.12 -0.85
C GLN A 86 10.42 19.36 -1.62
N THR A 87 10.63 20.56 -1.04
CA THR A 87 10.33 21.84 -1.71
C THR A 87 11.00 21.98 -3.07
N ALA A 88 12.21 21.44 -3.22
CA ALA A 88 12.93 21.44 -4.50
C ALA A 88 12.26 20.56 -5.58
N ASP A 89 11.31 19.70 -5.20
CA ASP A 89 10.62 18.80 -6.12
C ASP A 89 9.30 19.37 -6.66
N ILE A 90 8.85 20.54 -6.19
CA ILE A 90 7.58 21.14 -6.64
C ILE A 90 7.55 21.24 -8.17
N GLY A 91 6.48 20.74 -8.78
CA GLY A 91 6.31 20.69 -10.24
C GLY A 91 6.94 19.49 -10.93
N ARG A 92 7.69 18.63 -10.22
CA ARG A 92 8.24 17.38 -10.75
C ARG A 92 7.23 16.22 -10.56
N PRO A 93 7.22 15.21 -11.45
CA PRO A 93 6.44 13.99 -11.21
C PRO A 93 6.81 13.35 -9.86
N LYS A 94 5.80 13.03 -9.03
CA LYS A 94 6.00 12.39 -7.71
C LYS A 94 6.81 11.11 -7.84
N LEU A 95 6.54 10.32 -8.87
CA LEU A 95 7.26 9.07 -9.12
C LEU A 95 8.77 9.27 -9.30
N VAL A 96 9.18 10.35 -9.99
CA VAL A 96 10.60 10.67 -10.20
C VAL A 96 11.24 11.09 -8.87
N SER A 97 10.61 12.03 -8.14
CA SER A 97 11.08 12.47 -6.81
C SER A 97 11.19 11.29 -5.83
N ALA A 98 10.18 10.42 -5.80
CA ALA A 98 10.15 9.21 -4.98
C ALA A 98 11.31 8.26 -5.31
N THR A 99 11.52 7.98 -6.60
CA THR A 99 12.58 7.07 -7.07
C THR A 99 13.95 7.58 -6.68
N GLU A 100 14.24 8.86 -6.94
CA GLU A 100 15.51 9.48 -6.59
C GLU A 100 15.75 9.46 -5.07
N LYS A 101 14.71 9.78 -4.29
CA LYS A 101 14.81 9.78 -2.82
C LYS A 101 15.09 8.39 -2.26
N ILE A 102 14.37 7.38 -2.74
CA ILE A 102 14.56 5.99 -2.33
C ILE A 102 15.99 5.52 -2.66
N LYS A 103 16.45 5.78 -3.88
CA LYS A 103 17.82 5.41 -4.31
C LYS A 103 18.89 6.14 -3.51
N ALA A 104 18.67 7.39 -3.14
CA ALA A 104 19.58 8.15 -2.27
C ALA A 104 19.65 7.56 -0.86
N HIS A 105 18.55 7.06 -0.32
CA HIS A 105 18.54 6.38 0.98
C HIS A 105 19.16 4.99 0.91
N ASN A 106 18.82 4.21 -0.11
CA ASN A 106 19.28 2.85 -0.27
C ASN A 106 19.51 2.46 -1.75
N PRO A 107 20.77 2.47 -2.22
CA PRO A 107 21.08 2.13 -3.60
C PRO A 107 20.89 0.63 -3.93
N HIS A 108 20.76 -0.24 -2.93
CA HIS A 108 20.58 -1.69 -3.12
C HIS A 108 19.13 -2.08 -3.49
N VAL A 109 18.18 -1.15 -3.34
CA VAL A 109 16.76 -1.39 -3.61
C VAL A 109 16.45 -1.08 -5.06
N GLU A 110 15.83 -1.99 -5.78
CA GLU A 110 15.27 -1.75 -7.11
C GLU A 110 13.94 -0.99 -6.99
N VAL A 111 13.76 0.04 -7.82
CA VAL A 111 12.49 0.79 -7.90
C VAL A 111 11.93 0.60 -9.28
N ILE A 112 10.70 0.11 -9.38
CA ILE A 112 9.96 -0.05 -10.63
C ILE A 112 8.82 0.96 -10.62
N GLY A 113 8.87 1.93 -11.53
CA GLY A 113 7.86 2.97 -11.62
C GLY A 113 6.74 2.60 -12.59
N HIS A 114 5.51 2.85 -12.17
CA HIS A 114 4.29 2.72 -12.98
C HIS A 114 3.65 4.12 -13.10
N PRO A 115 4.01 4.91 -14.14
CA PRO A 115 3.64 6.32 -14.28
C PRO A 115 2.21 6.50 -14.82
N MET A 116 1.24 5.79 -14.22
CA MET A 116 -0.14 5.74 -14.68
C MET A 116 -1.09 5.53 -13.49
N PRO A 117 -2.36 5.95 -13.61
CA PRO A 117 -3.39 5.51 -12.68
C PRO A 117 -3.57 3.99 -12.77
N ILE A 118 -3.88 3.37 -11.65
CA ILE A 118 -4.30 1.96 -11.64
C ILE A 118 -5.78 1.90 -12.08
N THR A 119 -6.06 1.06 -13.07
CA THR A 119 -7.38 0.86 -13.67
C THR A 119 -7.70 -0.63 -13.77
N SER A 120 -8.95 -0.97 -14.06
CA SER A 120 -9.39 -2.35 -14.28
C SER A 120 -8.54 -3.09 -15.33
N ASP A 121 -8.11 -2.38 -16.38
CA ASP A 121 -7.30 -2.91 -17.47
C ASP A 121 -5.87 -3.31 -17.06
N ASN A 122 -5.24 -2.56 -16.16
CA ASN A 122 -3.82 -2.73 -15.83
C ASN A 122 -3.56 -3.36 -14.44
N ALA A 123 -4.57 -3.35 -13.56
CA ALA A 123 -4.39 -3.73 -12.16
C ALA A 123 -3.96 -5.19 -11.97
N MET A 124 -4.52 -6.14 -12.73
CA MET A 124 -4.19 -7.56 -12.58
C MET A 124 -2.74 -7.85 -12.96
N GLU A 125 -2.29 -7.37 -14.12
CA GLU A 125 -0.91 -7.56 -14.57
C GLU A 125 0.07 -6.95 -13.56
N MET A 126 -0.23 -5.72 -13.11
CA MET A 126 0.61 -5.02 -12.16
C MET A 126 0.72 -5.76 -10.83
N VAL A 127 -0.41 -6.17 -10.22
CA VAL A 127 -0.46 -6.85 -8.92
C VAL A 127 0.22 -8.22 -8.96
N LEU A 128 0.10 -8.97 -10.05
CA LEU A 128 0.70 -10.30 -10.17
C LEU A 128 2.23 -10.28 -10.07
N GLY A 129 2.86 -9.18 -10.49
CA GLY A 129 4.31 -8.98 -10.45
C GLY A 129 4.94 -8.80 -9.06
N TYR A 130 4.14 -8.69 -8.01
CA TYR A 130 4.60 -8.41 -6.64
C TYR A 130 4.12 -9.45 -5.63
N ASP A 131 4.81 -9.56 -4.49
CA ASP A 131 4.48 -10.51 -3.42
C ASP A 131 3.41 -9.95 -2.48
N ILE A 132 3.42 -8.63 -2.27
CA ILE A 132 2.55 -7.92 -1.35
C ILE A 132 2.19 -6.54 -1.91
N ILE A 133 0.94 -6.14 -1.69
CA ILE A 133 0.38 -4.88 -2.18
C ILE A 133 0.12 -3.97 -0.98
N VAL A 134 0.39 -2.67 -1.14
CA VAL A 134 0.11 -1.64 -0.15
C VAL A 134 -0.78 -0.58 -0.79
N ASN A 135 -1.95 -0.35 -0.19
CA ASN A 135 -2.79 0.77 -0.58
C ASN A 135 -2.34 2.04 0.14
N GLY A 136 -1.76 2.98 -0.60
CA GLY A 136 -1.44 4.33 -0.15
C GLY A 136 -2.35 5.40 -0.75
N ALA A 137 -3.37 5.00 -1.52
CA ALA A 137 -4.33 5.91 -2.16
C ALA A 137 -5.39 6.40 -1.18
N ASP A 138 -5.87 7.62 -1.42
CA ASP A 138 -6.79 8.37 -0.55
C ASP A 138 -8.22 8.47 -1.10
N ASN A 139 -8.54 7.71 -2.16
CA ASN A 139 -9.88 7.65 -2.72
C ASN A 139 -10.47 6.22 -2.66
N PHE A 140 -11.80 6.14 -2.65
CA PHE A 140 -12.52 4.86 -2.54
C PHE A 140 -12.40 4.00 -3.80
N ALA A 141 -12.49 4.59 -4.98
CA ALA A 141 -12.48 3.85 -6.25
C ALA A 141 -11.21 2.99 -6.40
N THR A 142 -10.03 3.60 -6.21
CA THR A 142 -8.75 2.90 -6.19
C THR A 142 -8.70 1.84 -5.09
N ARG A 143 -9.24 2.13 -3.90
CA ARG A 143 -9.22 1.16 -2.78
C ARG A 143 -10.03 -0.11 -3.10
N TYR A 144 -11.22 0.04 -3.68
CA TYR A 144 -12.03 -1.10 -4.11
C TYR A 144 -11.32 -1.88 -5.21
N LEU A 145 -10.80 -1.20 -6.24
CA LEU A 145 -10.06 -1.82 -7.34
C LEU A 145 -8.84 -2.63 -6.83
N VAL A 146 -8.01 -2.01 -5.99
CA VAL A 146 -6.79 -2.64 -5.45
C VAL A 146 -7.13 -3.81 -4.54
N ASN A 147 -8.19 -3.71 -3.73
CA ASN A 147 -8.69 -4.83 -2.93
C ASN A 147 -9.10 -6.01 -3.81
N ASP A 148 -9.91 -5.75 -4.83
CA ASP A 148 -10.46 -6.78 -5.69
C ASP A 148 -9.34 -7.44 -6.52
N ALA A 149 -8.43 -6.64 -7.07
CA ALA A 149 -7.24 -7.13 -7.78
C ALA A 149 -6.32 -7.96 -6.89
N ALA A 150 -6.00 -7.49 -5.68
CA ALA A 150 -5.18 -8.24 -4.74
C ALA A 150 -5.83 -9.57 -4.34
N TYR A 151 -7.13 -9.57 -4.06
CA TYR A 151 -7.85 -10.79 -3.72
C TYR A 151 -7.86 -11.80 -4.87
N LEU A 152 -8.25 -11.37 -6.08
CA LEU A 152 -8.32 -12.23 -7.27
C LEU A 152 -6.94 -12.77 -7.68
N ALA A 153 -5.88 -11.99 -7.48
CA ALA A 153 -4.51 -12.41 -7.72
C ALA A 153 -3.89 -13.26 -6.58
N GLY A 154 -4.63 -13.52 -5.49
CA GLY A 154 -4.12 -14.26 -4.34
C GLY A 154 -3.01 -13.52 -3.57
N LYS A 155 -2.95 -12.19 -3.65
CA LYS A 155 -1.96 -11.34 -3.01
C LYS A 155 -2.50 -10.73 -1.72
N THR A 156 -1.61 -10.56 -0.73
CA THR A 156 -1.97 -9.87 0.51
C THR A 156 -1.96 -8.36 0.28
N LEU A 157 -2.99 -7.67 0.78
CA LEU A 157 -3.11 -6.22 0.75
C LEU A 157 -2.94 -5.65 2.16
N VAL A 158 -2.01 -4.71 2.32
CA VAL A 158 -1.88 -3.88 3.51
C VAL A 158 -2.57 -2.55 3.25
N ASP A 159 -3.62 -2.26 4.01
CA ASP A 159 -4.48 -1.09 3.79
C ASP A 159 -4.36 -0.10 4.95
N GLY A 160 -4.46 1.19 4.61
CA GLY A 160 -4.46 2.29 5.55
C GLY A 160 -5.40 3.40 5.07
N ALA A 161 -5.99 4.14 6.01
CA ALA A 161 -6.76 5.34 5.70
C ALA A 161 -6.57 6.39 6.78
N ILE A 162 -6.81 7.63 6.40
CA ILE A 162 -6.69 8.81 7.25
C ILE A 162 -7.76 9.82 6.87
N LEU A 163 -8.26 10.57 7.84
CA LEU A 163 -9.14 11.72 7.61
C LEU A 163 -9.08 12.61 8.85
N LEU A 164 -8.85 13.92 8.72
CA LEU A 164 -8.73 14.84 9.87
C LEU A 164 -7.66 14.38 10.89
N PHE A 165 -8.10 13.82 12.01
CA PHE A 165 -7.29 13.28 13.12
C PHE A 165 -7.47 11.76 13.29
N ASP A 166 -8.25 11.12 12.43
CA ASP A 166 -8.54 9.70 12.48
C ASP A 166 -7.65 8.93 11.52
N GLY A 167 -7.17 7.78 11.97
CA GLY A 167 -6.38 6.84 11.20
C GLY A 167 -6.90 5.42 11.34
N GLN A 168 -6.69 4.61 10.31
CA GLN A 168 -6.97 3.17 10.37
C GLN A 168 -5.93 2.37 9.61
N ALA A 169 -5.72 1.13 10.05
CA ALA A 169 -4.88 0.16 9.36
C ALA A 169 -5.40 -1.27 9.52
N THR A 170 -5.23 -2.09 8.49
CA THR A 170 -5.63 -3.50 8.47
C THR A 170 -4.85 -4.26 7.40
N VAL A 171 -4.88 -5.60 7.46
CA VAL A 171 -4.32 -6.47 6.43
C VAL A 171 -5.40 -7.40 5.89
N TYR A 172 -5.64 -7.33 4.58
CA TYR A 172 -6.52 -8.24 3.88
C TYR A 172 -5.70 -9.36 3.25
N LYS A 173 -5.89 -10.56 3.79
CA LYS A 173 -5.25 -11.78 3.28
C LYS A 173 -6.30 -12.65 2.59
N PRO A 174 -6.10 -13.03 1.32
CA PRO A 174 -7.01 -13.91 0.60
C PRO A 174 -7.36 -15.16 1.42
N GLY A 175 -8.64 -15.51 1.43
CA GLY A 175 -9.21 -16.59 2.25
C GLY A 175 -9.57 -16.20 3.70
N SER A 176 -9.01 -15.12 4.25
CA SER A 176 -9.31 -14.68 5.63
C SER A 176 -10.40 -13.61 5.71
N GLY A 177 -10.54 -12.79 4.66
CA GLY A 177 -11.46 -11.66 4.54
C GLY A 177 -10.93 -10.66 3.52
N CYS A 178 -11.78 -9.72 3.09
CA CYS A 178 -11.39 -8.64 2.17
C CYS A 178 -11.99 -7.29 2.62
N TYR A 179 -11.64 -6.20 1.95
CA TYR A 179 -12.18 -4.87 2.23
C TYR A 179 -13.72 -4.84 2.20
N ARG A 180 -14.32 -5.55 1.23
CA ARG A 180 -15.79 -5.65 1.08
C ARG A 180 -16.49 -6.38 2.23
N CYS A 181 -15.79 -7.15 3.05
CA CYS A 181 -16.39 -7.70 4.28
C CYS A 181 -16.68 -6.62 5.32
N LEU A 182 -15.97 -5.49 5.27
CA LEU A 182 -16.21 -4.33 6.13
C LEU A 182 -17.09 -3.29 5.45
N TYR A 183 -16.86 -3.07 4.17
CA TYR A 183 -17.53 -2.04 3.37
C TYR A 183 -18.05 -2.67 2.07
N PRO A 184 -19.22 -3.33 2.09
CA PRO A 184 -19.72 -4.13 0.96
C PRO A 184 -19.79 -3.36 -0.36
N ASP A 185 -20.31 -2.13 -0.28
CA ASP A 185 -20.57 -1.27 -1.42
C ASP A 185 -19.79 0.04 -1.31
N PRO A 186 -19.28 0.58 -2.44
CA PRO A 186 -18.65 1.89 -2.45
C PRO A 186 -19.65 2.97 -2.01
N PRO A 187 -19.19 4.00 -1.26
CA PRO A 187 -20.07 5.09 -0.89
C PRO A 187 -20.52 5.86 -2.14
N PRO A 188 -21.73 6.45 -2.12
CA PRO A 188 -22.17 7.34 -3.19
C PRO A 188 -21.19 8.49 -3.45
N PRO A 189 -21.11 8.99 -4.69
CA PRO A 189 -20.29 10.14 -5.05
C PRO A 189 -20.50 11.34 -4.12
N GLY A 190 -19.41 11.96 -3.67
CA GLY A 190 -19.45 13.19 -2.86
C GLY A 190 -19.94 13.02 -1.42
N LEU A 191 -20.25 11.79 -0.96
CA LEU A 191 -20.72 11.57 0.41
C LEU A 191 -19.62 11.74 1.46
N VAL A 192 -18.38 11.38 1.11
CA VAL A 192 -17.23 11.44 2.02
C VAL A 192 -16.16 12.33 1.40
N PRO A 193 -15.75 13.42 2.06
CA PRO A 193 -14.75 14.32 1.52
C PRO A 193 -13.37 13.66 1.48
N SER A 194 -12.56 14.06 0.50
CA SER A 194 -11.15 13.65 0.45
C SER A 194 -10.31 14.34 1.53
N CYS A 195 -9.09 13.84 1.77
CA CYS A 195 -8.12 14.54 2.64
C CYS A 195 -7.80 15.96 2.15
N ALA A 196 -7.85 16.19 0.84
CA ALA A 196 -7.63 17.51 0.26
C ALA A 196 -8.79 18.48 0.55
N GLU A 197 -10.01 17.96 0.67
CA GLU A 197 -11.22 18.75 0.94
C GLU A 197 -11.45 18.98 2.44
N ALA A 198 -11.35 17.92 3.25
CA ALA A 198 -11.59 18.01 4.70
C ALA A 198 -10.38 18.52 5.49
N GLY A 199 -9.17 18.34 4.95
CA GLY A 199 -7.92 18.53 5.67
C GLY A 199 -7.47 17.28 6.43
N VAL A 200 -6.19 17.26 6.80
CA VAL A 200 -5.58 16.15 7.55
C VAL A 200 -4.36 16.61 8.32
N LEU A 201 -4.20 16.12 9.56
CA LEU A 201 -3.00 16.32 10.35
C LEU A 201 -1.84 15.54 9.73
N GLY A 202 -0.86 16.22 9.12
CA GLY A 202 0.23 15.55 8.39
C GLY A 202 0.99 14.46 9.18
N ALA A 203 1.14 14.62 10.49
CA ALA A 203 1.80 13.61 11.33
C ALA A 203 1.09 12.25 11.35
N ILE A 204 -0.24 12.22 11.17
CA ILE A 204 -1.00 10.97 11.17
C ILE A 204 -0.68 10.09 9.95
N THR A 205 -0.25 10.71 8.84
CA THR A 205 0.12 9.97 7.63
C THR A 205 1.41 9.20 7.85
N GLY A 206 2.38 9.80 8.56
CA GLY A 206 3.58 9.12 9.03
C GLY A 206 3.29 8.00 10.02
N LEU A 207 2.35 8.21 10.95
CA LEU A 207 1.93 7.19 11.93
C LEU A 207 1.31 5.97 11.23
N VAL A 208 0.27 6.18 10.42
CA VAL A 208 -0.42 5.09 9.71
C VAL A 208 0.50 4.43 8.68
N GLY A 209 1.27 5.20 7.92
CA GLY A 209 2.25 4.67 6.96
C GLY A 209 3.34 3.80 7.62
N SER A 210 3.79 4.17 8.83
CA SER A 210 4.75 3.35 9.60
C SER A 210 4.12 2.03 10.06
N ILE A 211 2.83 2.05 10.42
CA ILE A 211 2.06 0.83 10.75
C ILE A 211 1.92 -0.05 9.51
N GLN A 212 1.58 0.51 8.35
CA GLN A 212 1.50 -0.24 7.09
C GLN A 212 2.85 -0.90 6.75
N ALA A 213 3.96 -0.15 6.80
CA ALA A 213 5.30 -0.72 6.56
C ALA A 213 5.62 -1.86 7.55
N THR A 214 5.24 -1.69 8.83
CA THR A 214 5.41 -2.73 9.85
C THR A 214 4.61 -3.99 9.52
N GLU A 215 3.38 -3.86 9.03
CA GLU A 215 2.58 -5.00 8.59
C GLU A 215 3.21 -5.70 7.37
N VAL A 216 3.75 -4.94 6.40
CA VAL A 216 4.48 -5.51 5.26
C VAL A 216 5.66 -6.37 5.75
N PHE A 217 6.47 -5.86 6.68
CA PHE A 217 7.60 -6.62 7.23
C PHE A 217 7.14 -7.90 7.92
N LYS A 218 6.08 -7.83 8.74
CA LYS A 218 5.55 -9.03 9.40
C LYS A 218 5.06 -10.07 8.41
N GLN A 219 4.44 -9.67 7.30
CA GLN A 219 3.99 -10.58 6.25
C GLN A 219 5.18 -11.24 5.52
N ILE A 220 6.18 -10.46 5.10
CA ILE A 220 7.37 -10.99 4.39
C ILE A 220 8.18 -11.93 5.30
N LEU A 221 8.34 -11.55 6.56
CA LEU A 221 9.14 -12.32 7.52
C LEU A 221 8.40 -13.54 8.08
N GLY A 222 7.06 -13.50 8.08
CA GLY A 222 6.21 -14.52 8.69
C GLY A 222 6.27 -14.50 10.21
N ILE A 223 6.28 -13.31 10.82
CA ILE A 223 6.49 -13.14 12.27
C ILE A 223 5.36 -12.33 12.93
N GLY A 224 5.28 -12.45 14.26
CA GLY A 224 4.36 -11.68 15.09
C GLY A 224 2.89 -12.04 14.86
N ASN A 225 2.01 -11.09 15.14
CA ASN A 225 0.58 -11.21 14.90
C ASN A 225 0.14 -10.07 13.96
N PRO A 226 0.02 -10.31 12.65
CA PRO A 226 -0.37 -9.29 11.67
C PRO A 226 -1.84 -8.89 11.79
N LEU A 227 -2.21 -7.69 11.33
CA LEU A 227 -3.59 -7.14 11.39
C LEU A 227 -4.58 -7.86 10.46
N VAL A 228 -4.34 -9.12 10.12
CA VAL A 228 -5.33 -9.97 9.45
C VAL A 228 -6.53 -10.14 10.37
N ASN A 229 -7.73 -9.92 9.84
CA ASN A 229 -9.00 -10.00 10.57
C ASN A 229 -9.10 -9.02 11.75
N ARG A 230 -8.35 -7.92 11.71
CA ARG A 230 -8.29 -6.92 12.77
C ARG A 230 -8.16 -5.52 12.19
N LEU A 231 -9.09 -4.64 12.53
CA LEU A 231 -9.05 -3.23 12.18
C LEU A 231 -8.48 -2.45 13.36
N LEU A 232 -7.33 -1.82 13.14
CA LEU A 232 -6.79 -0.85 14.07
C LEU A 232 -7.41 0.53 13.76
N LEU A 233 -8.03 1.15 14.75
CA LEU A 233 -8.51 2.52 14.73
C LEU A 233 -7.63 3.38 15.61
N ILE A 234 -7.32 4.59 15.15
CA ILE A 234 -6.43 5.54 15.80
C ILE A 234 -7.14 6.89 15.86
N ASP A 235 -7.32 7.42 17.06
CA ASP A 235 -7.74 8.80 17.30
C ASP A 235 -6.51 9.60 17.75
N ALA A 236 -6.03 10.51 16.90
CA ALA A 236 -4.84 11.31 17.18
C ALA A 236 -5.10 12.49 18.14
N LEU A 237 -6.35 12.86 18.42
CA LEU A 237 -6.65 13.89 19.43
C LEU A 237 -6.48 13.33 20.83
N THR A 238 -6.97 12.12 21.06
CA THR A 238 -6.89 11.44 22.36
C THR A 238 -5.71 10.49 22.48
N MET A 239 -5.03 10.19 21.37
CA MET A 239 -4.00 9.15 21.23
C MET A 239 -4.50 7.76 21.66
N GLU A 240 -5.79 7.49 21.42
CA GLU A 240 -6.38 6.16 21.64
C GLU A 240 -6.19 5.25 20.43
N PHE A 241 -5.80 4.00 20.72
CA PHE A 241 -5.68 2.93 19.74
C PHE A 241 -6.69 1.84 20.09
N ARG A 242 -7.68 1.63 19.21
CA ARG A 242 -8.74 0.64 19.40
C ARG A 242 -8.63 -0.47 18.38
N MET A 243 -8.69 -1.72 18.85
CA MET A 243 -8.63 -2.90 17.99
C MET A 243 -10.01 -3.53 17.85
N MET A 244 -10.52 -3.61 16.64
CA MET A 244 -11.77 -4.30 16.34
C MET A 244 -11.51 -5.60 15.59
N LYS A 245 -12.23 -6.67 15.95
CA LYS A 245 -12.19 -7.93 15.21
C LYS A 245 -13.05 -7.82 13.96
N VAL A 246 -12.51 -8.24 12.84
CA VAL A 246 -13.18 -8.30 11.55
C VAL A 246 -13.35 -9.76 11.17
N ARG A 247 -14.52 -10.13 10.64
CA ARG A 247 -14.78 -11.49 10.20
C ARG A 247 -15.03 -11.47 8.69
N ARG A 248 -14.57 -12.52 8.00
CA ARG A 248 -15.06 -12.81 6.65
C ARG A 248 -16.58 -12.90 6.70
N ASP A 249 -17.24 -12.17 5.83
CA ASP A 249 -18.66 -12.29 5.62
C ASP A 249 -18.93 -13.41 4.58
N PRO A 250 -19.67 -14.48 4.93
CA PRO A 250 -20.08 -15.53 3.97
C PRO A 250 -20.87 -15.00 2.78
N THR A 251 -21.55 -13.85 2.93
CA THR A 251 -22.30 -13.20 1.84
C THR A 251 -21.51 -12.14 1.08
N CYS A 252 -20.23 -11.96 1.39
CA CYS A 252 -19.40 -10.95 0.73
C CYS A 252 -19.37 -11.16 -0.80
N PRO A 253 -19.63 -10.11 -1.61
CA PRO A 253 -19.74 -10.26 -3.06
C PRO A 253 -18.42 -10.66 -3.74
N LEU A 254 -17.27 -10.41 -3.11
CA LEU A 254 -15.95 -10.83 -3.61
C LEU A 254 -15.44 -12.15 -3.02
N CYS A 255 -15.39 -12.26 -1.69
CA CYS A 255 -14.74 -13.40 -1.03
C CYS A 255 -15.69 -14.34 -0.28
N GLY A 256 -17.01 -14.14 -0.40
CA GLY A 256 -18.04 -14.98 0.20
C GLY A 256 -18.15 -16.36 -0.42
N ASP A 257 -19.14 -17.14 0.00
CA ASP A 257 -19.30 -18.53 -0.44
C ASP A 257 -19.88 -18.62 -1.87
N ASN A 258 -20.57 -17.56 -2.32
CA ASN A 258 -21.10 -17.42 -3.68
C ASN A 258 -20.73 -16.04 -4.25
N PRO A 259 -19.48 -15.82 -4.70
CA PRO A 259 -19.01 -14.50 -5.12
C PRO A 259 -19.65 -14.06 -6.44
N THR A 260 -20.09 -12.80 -6.49
CA THR A 260 -20.64 -12.12 -7.66
C THR A 260 -19.61 -11.25 -8.38
N VAL A 261 -18.63 -10.71 -7.66
CA VAL A 261 -17.49 -9.97 -8.24
C VAL A 261 -16.44 -10.99 -8.68
N LYS A 262 -16.25 -11.12 -10.00
CA LYS A 262 -15.32 -12.09 -10.62
C LYS A 262 -14.26 -11.44 -11.50
N GLU A 263 -14.46 -10.17 -11.84
CA GLU A 263 -13.59 -9.38 -12.69
C GLU A 263 -13.44 -7.98 -12.10
N LEU A 264 -12.43 -7.26 -12.58
CA LEU A 264 -12.20 -5.88 -12.16
C LEU A 264 -13.07 -4.94 -12.97
N ILE A 265 -13.56 -3.90 -12.32
CA ILE A 265 -14.31 -2.81 -12.93
C ILE A 265 -13.73 -1.47 -12.49
N ASP A 266 -13.90 -0.44 -13.30
CA ASP A 266 -13.50 0.92 -12.92
C ASP A 266 -14.59 1.57 -12.07
N TYR A 267 -14.27 1.78 -10.79
CA TYR A 267 -15.21 2.31 -9.81
C TYR A 267 -15.46 3.80 -9.94
N ASP A 268 -14.65 4.56 -10.70
CA ASP A 268 -14.87 6.00 -10.89
C ASP A 268 -16.22 6.30 -11.56
N ALA A 269 -16.68 5.41 -12.44
CA ALA A 269 -18.01 5.49 -13.05
C ALA A 269 -19.15 5.34 -12.02
N PHE A 270 -18.89 4.71 -10.87
CA PHE A 270 -19.87 4.46 -9.80
C PHE A 270 -19.72 5.41 -8.61
N CYS A 271 -18.49 5.87 -8.36
CA CYS A 271 -18.12 6.78 -7.27
C CYS A 271 -18.15 8.26 -7.69
N GLY A 272 -18.47 8.56 -8.95
CA GLY A 272 -18.69 9.92 -9.48
C GLY A 272 -17.50 10.85 -9.31
N SER A 273 -16.30 10.27 -9.28
CA SER A 273 -15.06 10.98 -9.55
C SER A 273 -15.12 11.53 -10.98
N PRO A 274 -14.58 12.74 -11.26
CA PRO A 274 -14.40 13.17 -12.65
C PRO A 274 -13.56 12.12 -13.38
N PRO A 275 -13.88 11.81 -14.65
CA PRO A 275 -13.20 10.75 -15.40
C PRO A 275 -11.69 11.00 -15.41
N LEU A 276 -10.92 9.95 -15.07
CA LEU A 276 -9.46 9.99 -15.07
C LEU A 276 -8.96 10.41 -16.46
N MET A 277 -8.23 11.52 -16.50
CA MET A 277 -7.60 12.02 -17.71
C MET A 277 -6.20 11.40 -17.80
N MET A 278 -5.96 10.64 -18.85
CA MET A 278 -4.66 10.01 -19.11
C MET A 278 -3.60 11.08 -19.43
N PRO A 279 -2.30 10.78 -19.26
CA PRO A 279 -1.22 11.73 -19.57
C PRO A 279 -1.21 12.24 -21.03
N ASP A 280 -1.87 11.54 -21.94
CA ASP A 280 -2.05 11.92 -23.34
C ASP A 280 -3.32 12.77 -23.61
N GLY A 281 -4.05 13.14 -22.55
CA GLY A 281 -5.27 13.95 -22.64
C GLY A 281 -6.52 13.16 -23.01
N THR A 282 -6.46 11.83 -23.13
CA THR A 282 -7.63 10.99 -23.38
C THR A 282 -8.36 10.65 -22.08
N LEU A 283 -9.68 10.46 -22.16
CA LEU A 283 -10.47 9.97 -21.04
C LEU A 283 -10.25 8.46 -20.90
N ALA A 284 -10.01 7.98 -19.67
CA ALA A 284 -10.07 6.55 -19.38
C ALA A 284 -11.44 6.03 -19.83
N ALA A 285 -11.46 5.04 -20.73
CA ALA A 285 -12.71 4.48 -21.24
C ALA A 285 -13.48 3.85 -20.07
N ALA A 286 -14.71 4.32 -19.84
CA ALA A 286 -15.61 3.63 -18.92
C ALA A 286 -15.97 2.27 -19.54
N ALA A 287 -15.47 1.18 -18.95
CA ALA A 287 -15.96 -0.15 -19.29
C ALA A 287 -17.46 -0.24 -18.93
N HIS A 288 -18.27 -0.61 -19.93
CA HIS A 288 -19.72 -0.82 -19.80
C HIS A 288 -20.06 -2.18 -19.17
#